data_AF-A0A6C0DT52-F1
#
_entry.id   AF-A0A6C0DT52-F1
#
_cell.length_a   1.000
_cell.length_b   1.000
_cell.length_c   1.000
_cell.angle_alpha   90.00
_cell.angle_beta   90.00
_cell.angle_gamma   90.00
#
_symmetry.space_group_name_H-M   'P 1'
#
loop_
_entity.id
_entity.type
_entity.pdbx_description
1 polymer ?
#
loop_
_entity_poly.entity_id
_entity_poly.type
_entity_poly.pdbx_seq_one_letter_code
_entity_poly.pdbx_strand_id
1 'polypeptide(L)'
;MSKQPSRHFLRWNVNEVLRLQREYELLEMSVADIAKLHDRSVNAIVCKLVSEGFVDCWENARGYAQSELIQEAIKNGDLVMESCMDSDDESEASFDEDDSDDEDYNDEEEYSGSLVQVNKRLQQRVEQLESVIASMRKVKTAPKRKPLRSYLY
;
A
#
# COMPACT_ATOMS: atom_id res chain seq x y z
N MET A 1 -16.46 26.01 -3.99
CA MET A 1 -15.04 26.11 -4.40
C MET A 1 -14.52 24.68 -4.54
N SER A 2 -14.25 24.22 -5.76
CA SER A 2 -13.71 22.89 -6.04
C SER A 2 -12.21 22.88 -5.71
N LYS A 3 -11.81 22.10 -4.70
CA LYS A 3 -10.40 21.87 -4.34
C LYS A 3 -9.75 21.11 -5.50
N GLN A 4 -8.82 21.73 -6.22
CA GLN A 4 -8.06 21.06 -7.27
C GLN A 4 -7.14 20.00 -6.65
N PRO A 5 -6.93 18.83 -7.29
CA PRO A 5 -6.08 17.79 -6.74
C PRO A 5 -4.64 18.29 -6.57
N SER A 6 -4.09 18.23 -5.35
CA SER A 6 -2.78 18.82 -5.08
C SER A 6 -1.61 17.96 -5.61
N ARG A 7 -1.85 16.71 -6.00
CA ARG A 7 -0.82 15.74 -6.38
C ARG A 7 -0.78 15.43 -7.88
N HIS A 8 -1.15 16.37 -8.73
CA HIS A 8 -0.98 16.21 -10.17
C HIS A 8 0.50 16.02 -10.53
N PHE A 9 0.79 15.06 -11.42
CA PHE A 9 2.13 14.71 -11.92
C PHE A 9 3.14 14.14 -10.90
N LEU A 10 2.73 13.91 -9.65
CA LEU A 10 3.58 13.23 -8.68
C LEU A 10 3.56 11.71 -8.89
N ARG A 11 4.75 11.09 -8.84
CA ARG A 11 4.91 9.63 -8.86
C ARG A 11 4.10 8.98 -7.73
N TRP A 12 3.64 7.76 -7.95
CA TRP A 12 2.95 6.97 -6.93
C TRP A 12 3.98 6.38 -5.97
N ASN A 13 3.81 6.60 -4.68
CA ASN A 13 4.61 5.91 -3.67
C ASN A 13 3.97 4.54 -3.36
N VAL A 14 4.78 3.52 -3.02
CA VAL A 14 4.34 2.18 -2.59
C VAL A 14 3.26 2.27 -1.51
N ASN A 15 3.44 3.14 -0.51
CA ASN A 15 2.43 3.34 0.54
C ASN A 15 1.11 3.89 -0.01
N GLU A 16 1.14 4.72 -1.05
CA GLU A 16 -0.08 5.22 -1.70
C GLU A 16 -0.77 4.11 -2.49
N VAL A 17 -0.01 3.24 -3.18
CA VAL A 17 -0.57 2.11 -3.92
C VAL A 17 -1.21 1.08 -2.97
N LEU A 18 -0.56 0.78 -1.85
CA LEU A 18 -1.13 -0.12 -0.83
C LEU A 18 -2.42 0.43 -0.21
N ARG A 19 -2.49 1.76 0.00
CA ARG A 19 -3.73 2.41 0.44
C ARG A 19 -4.81 2.35 -0.63
N LEU A 20 -4.46 2.58 -1.88
CA LEU A 20 -5.36 2.46 -3.02
C LEU A 20 -5.98 1.06 -3.10
N GLN A 21 -5.15 0.01 -3.00
CA GLN A 21 -5.61 -1.37 -2.99
C GLN A 21 -6.58 -1.63 -1.83
N ARG A 22 -6.20 -1.24 -0.61
CA ARG A 22 -7.07 -1.41 0.57
C ARG A 22 -8.41 -0.71 0.40
N GLU A 23 -8.42 0.51 -0.13
CA GLU A 23 -9.65 1.29 -0.29
C GLU A 23 -10.54 0.71 -1.40
N TYR A 24 -9.96 0.23 -2.50
CA TYR A 24 -10.71 -0.30 -3.63
C TYR A 24 -11.17 -1.76 -3.44
N GLU A 25 -10.29 -2.65 -2.98
CA GLU A 25 -10.58 -4.09 -2.88
C GLU A 25 -11.26 -4.45 -1.54
N LEU A 26 -10.79 -3.89 -0.42
CA LEU A 26 -11.28 -4.30 0.91
C LEU A 26 -12.44 -3.44 1.40
N LEU A 27 -12.40 -2.13 1.14
CA LEU A 27 -13.46 -1.21 1.54
C LEU A 27 -14.50 -0.96 0.44
N GLU A 28 -14.28 -1.52 -0.75
CA GLU A 28 -15.18 -1.41 -1.92
C GLU A 28 -15.59 0.04 -2.24
N MET A 29 -14.68 0.99 -1.99
CA MET A 29 -14.98 2.41 -2.16
C MET A 29 -15.10 2.78 -3.64
N SER A 30 -15.89 3.84 -3.90
CA SER A 30 -15.99 4.40 -5.24
C SER A 30 -14.69 5.12 -5.64
N VAL A 31 -14.34 5.08 -6.92
CA VAL A 31 -13.18 5.79 -7.47
C VAL A 31 -13.23 7.29 -7.14
N ALA A 32 -14.44 7.89 -7.12
CA ALA A 32 -14.63 9.30 -6.81
C ALA A 32 -14.27 9.63 -5.35
N ASP A 33 -14.51 8.73 -4.41
CA ASP A 33 -14.18 8.94 -3.00
C ASP A 33 -12.70 8.66 -2.71
N ILE A 34 -12.15 7.63 -3.35
CA ILE A 34 -10.71 7.34 -3.33
C ILE A 34 -9.92 8.53 -3.88
N ALA A 35 -10.39 9.16 -4.96
CA ALA A 35 -9.77 10.35 -5.53
C ALA A 35 -9.68 11.51 -4.52
N LYS A 36 -10.73 11.72 -3.72
CA LYS A 36 -10.75 12.73 -2.65
C LYS A 36 -9.78 12.39 -1.52
N LEU A 37 -9.67 11.11 -1.14
CA LEU A 37 -8.77 10.66 -0.07
C LEU A 37 -7.29 10.78 -0.46
N HIS A 38 -6.97 10.47 -1.73
CA HIS A 38 -5.61 10.51 -2.25
C HIS A 38 -5.20 11.90 -2.78
N ASP A 39 -6.07 12.90 -2.75
CA ASP A 39 -5.88 14.22 -3.38
C ASP A 39 -5.40 14.10 -4.84
N ARG A 40 -5.92 13.11 -5.59
CA ARG A 40 -5.63 12.83 -7.00
C ARG A 40 -6.91 12.91 -7.84
N SER A 41 -6.76 13.07 -9.16
CA SER A 41 -7.92 13.08 -10.07
C SER A 41 -8.53 11.68 -10.22
N VAL A 42 -9.83 11.61 -10.50
CA VAL A 42 -10.55 10.35 -10.75
C VAL A 42 -9.86 9.54 -11.86
N ASN A 43 -9.48 10.18 -12.97
CA ASN A 43 -8.76 9.52 -14.05
C ASN A 43 -7.42 8.94 -13.59
N ALA A 44 -6.65 9.65 -12.76
CA ALA A 44 -5.38 9.14 -12.25
C ALA A 44 -5.58 7.90 -11.37
N ILE A 45 -6.65 7.86 -10.57
CA ILE A 45 -7.02 6.66 -9.80
C ILE A 45 -7.31 5.49 -10.75
N VAL A 46 -8.17 5.68 -11.76
CA VAL A 46 -8.54 4.61 -12.69
C VAL A 46 -7.34 4.10 -13.49
N CYS A 47 -6.53 4.99 -14.05
CA CYS A 47 -5.32 4.57 -14.78
C CYS A 47 -4.40 3.73 -13.87
N LYS A 48 -4.29 4.10 -12.59
CA LYS A 48 -3.47 3.34 -11.65
C LYS A 48 -4.08 1.97 -11.35
N LEU A 49 -5.39 1.91 -11.10
CA LEU A 49 -6.11 0.64 -10.86
C LEU A 49 -5.94 -0.35 -12.02
N VAL A 50 -6.02 0.13 -13.27
CA VAL A 50 -5.80 -0.69 -14.46
C VAL A 50 -4.34 -1.13 -14.56
N SER A 51 -3.38 -0.24 -14.32
CA SER A 51 -1.96 -0.59 -14.38
C SER A 51 -1.51 -1.63 -13.34
N GLU A 52 -2.14 -1.61 -12.16
CA GLU A 52 -1.90 -2.59 -11.09
C GLU A 52 -2.70 -3.89 -11.29
N GLY A 53 -3.61 -3.94 -12.27
CA GLY A 53 -4.44 -5.11 -12.56
C GLY A 53 -5.57 -5.35 -11.55
N PHE A 54 -5.97 -4.35 -10.75
CA PHE A 54 -7.14 -4.44 -9.88
C PHE A 54 -8.46 -4.40 -10.67
N VAL A 55 -8.40 -3.89 -11.90
CA VAL A 55 -9.52 -3.82 -12.83
C VAL A 55 -9.00 -4.07 -14.25
N ASP A 56 -9.71 -4.88 -15.03
CA ASP A 56 -9.32 -5.21 -16.41
C ASP A 56 -9.35 -3.98 -17.34
N CYS A 57 -10.36 -3.13 -17.17
CA CYS A 57 -10.57 -1.93 -17.97
C CYS A 57 -11.18 -0.79 -17.14
N TRP A 58 -10.98 0.44 -17.60
CA TRP A 58 -11.45 1.65 -16.93
C TRP A 58 -12.98 1.72 -16.79
N GLU A 59 -13.72 1.07 -17.68
CA GLU A 59 -15.19 0.96 -17.65
C GLU A 59 -15.70 0.12 -16.46
N ASN A 60 -14.91 -0.87 -16.01
CA ASN A 60 -15.27 -1.73 -14.88
C ASN A 60 -14.96 -1.07 -13.51
N ALA A 61 -14.39 0.13 -13.50
CA ALA A 61 -14.01 0.80 -12.28
C ALA A 61 -15.24 1.33 -11.51
N ARG A 62 -15.37 0.93 -10.24
CA ARG A 62 -16.56 1.23 -9.42
C ARG A 62 -16.82 2.73 -9.27
N GLY A 63 -17.96 3.20 -9.78
CA GLY A 63 -18.33 4.61 -9.69
C GLY A 63 -17.55 5.53 -10.62
N TYR A 64 -16.87 4.97 -11.64
CA TYR A 64 -16.31 5.74 -12.74
C TYR A 64 -17.41 6.07 -13.76
N ALA A 65 -18.21 7.10 -13.47
CA ALA A 65 -19.10 7.69 -14.46
C ALA A 65 -18.29 8.68 -15.28
N GLN A 66 -17.84 8.26 -16.47
CA GLN A 66 -17.44 9.20 -17.50
C GLN A 66 -18.65 10.09 -17.74
N SER A 67 -18.52 11.39 -17.43
CA SER A 67 -19.56 12.45 -17.51
C SER A 67 -20.78 12.02 -18.33
N GLU A 68 -22.00 12.09 -17.77
CA GLU A 68 -23.23 11.66 -18.46
C GLU A 68 -23.35 12.25 -19.88
N LEU A 69 -22.78 13.43 -20.12
CA LEU A 69 -22.67 14.07 -21.43
C LEU A 69 -21.84 13.29 -22.46
N ILE A 70 -20.78 12.59 -22.03
CA ILE A 70 -19.91 11.75 -22.86
C ILE A 70 -20.63 10.43 -23.19
N GLN A 71 -21.37 9.84 -22.25
CA GLN A 71 -22.15 8.63 -22.51
C GLN A 71 -23.30 8.88 -23.48
N GLU A 72 -23.96 10.03 -23.41
CA GLU A 72 -24.97 10.45 -24.39
C GLU A 72 -24.33 10.70 -25.77
N ALA A 73 -23.19 11.38 -25.84
CA ALA A 73 -22.47 11.61 -27.10
C ALA A 73 -21.99 10.30 -27.77
N ILE A 74 -21.52 9.33 -27.00
CA ILE A 74 -21.13 7.99 -27.49
C ILE A 74 -22.37 7.21 -27.99
N LYS A 75 -23.48 7.21 -27.24
CA LYS A 75 -24.74 6.57 -27.67
C LYS A 75 -25.32 7.20 -28.94
N ASN A 76 -25.14 8.50 -29.10
CA ASN A 76 -25.60 9.24 -30.27
C ASN A 76 -24.60 9.17 -31.45
N GLY A 77 -23.46 8.48 -31.29
CA GLY A 77 -22.50 8.24 -32.36
C GLY A 77 -21.72 9.46 -32.82
N ASP A 78 -21.64 10.52 -32.01
CA ASP A 78 -21.07 11.82 -32.41
C ASP A 78 -19.54 11.92 -32.12
N LEU A 79 -19.01 10.99 -31.32
CA LEU A 79 -17.58 10.86 -31.05
C LEU A 79 -17.08 9.50 -31.57
N VAL A 80 -16.66 9.46 -32.82
CA VAL A 80 -15.81 8.38 -33.32
C VAL A 80 -14.44 8.60 -32.67
N MET A 81 -14.11 7.78 -31.67
CA MET A 81 -12.74 7.69 -31.15
C MET A 81 -11.87 7.08 -32.25
N GLU A 82 -11.38 7.92 -33.15
CA GLU A 82 -10.40 7.54 -34.13
C GLU A 82 -9.13 7.13 -33.36
N SER A 83 -8.69 5.89 -33.58
CA SER A 83 -7.45 5.34 -33.07
C SER A 83 -6.29 6.27 -33.45
N CYS A 84 -5.75 7.04 -32.50
CA CYS A 84 -4.50 7.77 -32.66
C CYS A 84 -3.31 6.80 -32.55
N MET A 85 -3.25 5.86 -33.49
CA MET A 85 -2.12 4.96 -33.73
C MET A 85 -1.97 4.82 -35.25
N ASP A 86 -1.36 5.84 -35.85
CA ASP A 86 -0.83 5.90 -37.22
C ASP A 86 0.03 7.16 -37.27
N SER A 87 1.27 7.26 -37.76
CA SER A 87 2.35 6.37 -38.19
C SER A 87 3.60 7.28 -38.32
N ASP A 88 4.80 6.71 -38.21
CA ASP A 88 6.12 7.23 -38.62
C ASP A 88 6.38 8.75 -38.65
N ASP A 89 7.16 9.24 -37.68
CA ASP A 89 8.02 10.42 -37.85
C ASP A 89 9.48 9.99 -37.62
N GLU A 90 10.18 9.76 -38.74
CA GLU A 90 11.62 9.55 -38.83
C GLU A 90 12.33 10.86 -38.42
N SER A 91 12.48 11.06 -37.11
CA SER A 91 13.34 12.12 -36.59
C SER A 91 14.77 11.60 -36.42
N GLU A 92 15.66 12.07 -37.29
CA GLU A 92 17.12 11.90 -37.24
C GLU A 92 17.67 12.66 -36.02
N ALA A 93 17.41 12.15 -34.81
CA ALA A 93 17.98 12.69 -33.60
C ALA A 93 19.45 12.24 -33.51
N SER A 94 20.37 13.20 -33.67
CA SER A 94 21.79 13.00 -33.42
C SER A 94 21.99 12.44 -32.01
N PHE A 95 22.48 11.20 -31.96
CA PHE A 95 22.89 10.52 -30.75
C PHE A 95 24.19 11.17 -30.25
N ASP A 96 24.04 12.22 -29.44
CA ASP A 96 25.14 12.68 -28.59
C ASP A 96 25.33 11.61 -27.51
N GLU A 97 26.34 10.77 -27.73
CA GLU A 97 27.01 10.03 -26.67
C GLU A 97 27.59 11.05 -25.70
N ASP A 98 26.87 11.34 -24.61
CA ASP A 98 27.49 11.89 -23.41
C ASP A 98 27.44 10.88 -22.26
N ASP A 99 28.64 10.73 -21.74
CA ASP A 99 29.18 9.74 -20.83
C ASP A 99 28.70 10.01 -19.39
N SER A 100 28.62 8.93 -18.61
CA SER A 100 28.68 8.93 -17.15
C SER A 100 27.45 9.44 -16.37
N ASP A 101 26.73 8.53 -15.72
CA ASP A 101 27.11 8.18 -14.33
C ASP A 101 26.47 6.85 -13.91
N ASP A 102 27.33 5.96 -13.44
CA ASP A 102 27.03 4.65 -12.87
C ASP A 102 26.57 4.86 -11.42
N GLU A 103 25.32 5.30 -11.24
CA GLU A 103 24.70 5.33 -9.92
C GLU A 103 24.10 3.94 -9.64
N ASP A 104 24.96 3.08 -9.10
CA ASP A 104 24.63 1.84 -8.39
C ASP A 104 23.50 2.13 -7.39
N TYR A 105 22.25 1.85 -7.78
CA TYR A 105 21.09 1.85 -6.91
C TYR A 105 21.20 0.70 -5.90
N ASN A 106 22.09 0.86 -4.93
CA ASN A 106 22.10 0.07 -3.72
C ASN A 106 21.09 0.67 -2.73
N ASP A 107 19.80 0.51 -3.02
CA ASP A 107 18.68 0.84 -2.11
C ASP A 107 18.20 -0.41 -1.34
N GLU A 108 19.13 -1.12 -0.69
CA GLU A 108 18.83 -2.27 0.18
C GLU A 108 19.06 -1.97 1.68
N GLU A 109 19.46 -0.75 2.06
CA GLU A 109 19.92 -0.49 3.44
C GLU A 109 19.00 0.40 4.31
N GLU A 110 17.92 1.01 3.80
CA GLU A 110 17.07 1.86 4.67
C GLU A 110 15.98 1.04 5.44
N TYR A 111 15.65 -0.17 4.98
CA TYR A 111 14.66 -1.02 5.66
C TYR A 111 15.24 -1.81 6.85
N SER A 112 16.57 -1.99 6.90
CA SER A 112 17.25 -2.81 7.91
C SER A 112 17.26 -2.16 9.31
N GLY A 113 17.47 -0.84 9.39
CA GLY A 113 17.65 -0.13 10.66
C GLY A 113 16.41 -0.14 11.56
N SER A 114 15.22 0.04 10.98
CA SER A 114 13.95 0.00 11.72
C SER A 114 13.64 -1.41 12.25
N LEU A 115 13.86 -2.44 11.43
CA LEU A 115 13.63 -3.83 11.79
C LEU A 115 14.60 -4.32 12.89
N VAL A 116 15.87 -3.91 12.83
CA VAL A 116 16.87 -4.19 13.88
C VAL A 116 16.45 -3.57 15.22
N GLN A 117 15.92 -2.35 15.19
CA GLN A 117 15.48 -1.67 16.41
C GLN A 117 14.25 -2.33 17.03
N VAL A 118 13.31 -2.81 16.21
CA VAL A 118 12.15 -3.58 16.66
C VAL A 118 12.57 -4.92 17.26
N ASN A 119 13.47 -5.66 16.61
CA ASN A 119 13.99 -6.92 17.13
C ASN A 119 14.71 -6.77 18.47
N LYS A 120 15.50 -5.71 18.64
CA LYS A 120 16.16 -5.40 19.92
C LYS A 120 15.15 -5.15 21.04
N ARG A 121 14.08 -4.40 20.76
CA ARG A 121 13.00 -4.16 21.74
C ARG A 121 12.25 -5.43 22.07
N LEU A 122 12.01 -6.30 21.09
CA LEU A 122 11.36 -7.60 21.30
C LEU A 122 12.20 -8.52 22.18
N GLN A 123 13.50 -8.63 21.91
CA GLN A 123 14.43 -9.43 22.73
C GLN A 123 14.43 -8.98 24.19
N GLN A 124 14.51 -7.67 24.45
CA GLN A 124 14.44 -7.13 25.81
C GLN A 124 13.12 -7.47 26.53
N ARG A 125 11.99 -7.45 25.82
CA ARG A 125 10.69 -7.82 26.41
C ARG A 125 10.62 -9.31 26.70
N VAL A 126 11.19 -10.16 25.85
CA VAL A 126 11.25 -11.62 26.09
C VAL A 126 12.05 -11.91 27.36
N GLU A 127 13.24 -11.33 27.52
CA GLU A 127 14.06 -11.51 28.72
C GLU A 127 13.33 -11.06 30.01
N GLN A 128 12.62 -9.93 29.95
CA GLN A 128 11.80 -9.46 31.08
C GLN A 128 10.68 -10.45 31.42
N LEU A 129 10.00 -11.00 30.41
CA LEU A 129 8.95 -12.01 30.61
C LEU A 129 9.51 -13.30 31.21
N GLU A 130 10.67 -13.77 30.74
CA GLU A 130 11.33 -14.96 31.29
C GLU A 130 11.69 -14.76 32.77
N SER A 131 12.21 -13.59 33.14
CA SER A 131 12.49 -13.23 34.54
C SER A 131 11.23 -13.24 35.40
N VAL A 132 10.12 -12.66 34.91
CA VAL A 132 8.83 -12.68 35.62
C VAL A 132 8.32 -14.11 35.81
N ILE A 133 8.36 -14.93 34.76
CA ILE A 133 7.94 -16.34 34.83
C ILE A 133 8.82 -17.11 35.83
N ALA A 134 10.14 -16.90 35.82
CA ALA A 134 11.06 -17.53 36.76
C ALA A 134 10.75 -17.14 38.21
N SER A 135 10.42 -15.87 38.46
CA SER A 135 9.98 -15.40 39.77
C SER A 135 8.67 -16.07 40.20
N MET A 136 7.68 -16.14 39.31
CA MET A 136 6.39 -16.78 39.59
C MET A 136 6.50 -18.29 39.85
N ARG A 137 7.48 -18.98 39.24
CA ARG A 137 7.73 -20.42 39.49
C ARG A 137 8.28 -20.68 40.90
N LYS A 138 9.10 -19.77 41.46
CA LYS A 138 9.65 -19.91 42.82
C LYS A 138 8.60 -19.77 43.92
N VAL A 139 7.51 -19.05 43.64
CA VAL A 139 6.43 -18.81 44.62
C VAL A 139 5.52 -20.05 44.82
N LYS A 140 5.49 -21.01 43.87
CA LYS A 140 4.58 -22.17 43.92
C LYS A 140 5.08 -23.36 44.73
N THR A 141 6.30 -23.35 45.27
CA THR A 141 6.81 -24.43 46.12
C THR A 141 6.63 -24.11 47.61
N ALA A 142 5.39 -24.12 48.10
CA ALA A 142 5.13 -24.15 49.54
C ALA A 142 5.42 -25.57 50.09
N PRO A 143 6.07 -25.72 51.25
CA PRO A 143 6.48 -27.02 51.76
C PRO A 143 5.26 -27.86 52.18
N LYS A 144 5.20 -29.11 51.71
CA LYS A 144 4.17 -30.10 52.10
C LYS A 144 4.19 -30.24 53.63
N ARG A 145 3.10 -29.81 54.29
CA ARG A 145 2.89 -30.03 55.72
C ARG A 145 2.90 -31.54 55.99
N LYS A 146 3.83 -32.00 56.84
CA LYS A 146 3.88 -33.40 57.30
C LYS A 146 2.59 -33.72 58.06
N PRO A 147 1.95 -34.87 57.85
CA PRO A 147 0.75 -35.23 58.58
C PRO A 147 1.06 -35.38 60.07
N LEU A 148 0.23 -34.76 60.92
CA LEU A 148 0.28 -34.92 62.36
C LEU A 148 -0.07 -36.39 62.69
N ARG A 149 0.90 -37.11 63.24
CA ARG A 149 0.72 -38.47 63.73
C ARG A 149 -0.15 -38.39 64.98
N SER A 150 -1.46 -38.61 64.82
CA SER A 150 -2.37 -38.78 65.95
C SER A 150 -2.02 -40.10 66.66
N TYR A 151 -1.51 -40.00 67.88
CA TYR A 151 -1.45 -41.14 68.79
C TYR A 151 -2.90 -41.51 69.18
N LEU A 152 -3.29 -42.75 68.90
CA LEU A 152 -4.51 -43.37 69.40
C LEU A 152 -4.09 -44.44 70.41
N TYR A 153 -4.65 -44.29 71.62
CA TYR A 153 -4.67 -45.16 72.79
C TYR A 153 -3.36 -45.39 73.56
#